data_AF-A0A2E8AYC9-F1
#
_entry.id   AF-A0A2E8AYC9-F1
#
_cell.length_a   1.000
_cell.length_b   1.000
_cell.length_c   1.000
_cell.angle_alpha   90.00
_cell.angle_beta   90.00
_cell.angle_gamma   90.00
#
_symmetry.space_group_name_H-M   'P 1'
#
loop_
_entity.id
_entity.type
_entity.pdbx_description
1 polymer ?
#
loop_
_entity_poly.entity_id
_entity_poly.type
_entity_poly.pdbx_seq_one_letter_code
_entity_poly.pdbx_strand_id
1 'polypeptide(L)' 'LIMQQESSRGRSGSVAVDWYYLGRVQTMEEICQKIDSLTCESINSFLDRHQARNFTIVTLGENALEVPVGIS' A
#
# COMPACT_ATOMS: atom_id res chain seq x y z
N LEU A 1 -10.34 3.67 -0.14
CA LEU A 1 -10.45 2.48 0.73
C LEU A 1 -11.81 2.29 1.41
N ILE A 2 -12.80 3.20 1.28
CA ILE A 2 -14.21 2.89 1.57
C ILE A 2 -15.06 2.92 0.29
N MET A 3 -14.85 3.94 -0.57
CA MET A 3 -15.64 4.14 -1.80
C MET A 3 -15.40 3.11 -2.93
N GLN A 4 -14.36 2.28 -2.86
CA GLN A 4 -14.11 1.22 -3.85
C GLN A 4 -14.91 -0.07 -3.58
N GLN A 5 -15.53 -0.17 -2.40
CA GLN A 5 -16.32 -1.35 -2.00
C GLN A 5 -17.83 -1.19 -2.23
N GLU A 6 -18.28 -0.11 -2.86
CA GLU A 6 -19.71 0.12 -3.12
C GLU A 6 -20.27 -0.73 -4.26
N SER A 7 -19.39 -1.33 -5.09
CA SER A 7 -19.81 -2.21 -6.16
C SER A 7 -19.57 -3.68 -5.81
N SER A 8 -20.47 -4.56 -6.23
CA SER A 8 -20.31 -6.02 -6.10
C SER A 8 -19.01 -6.52 -6.73
N ARG A 9 -18.52 -5.86 -7.80
CA ARG A 9 -17.21 -6.16 -8.41
C ARG A 9 -16.03 -5.77 -7.52
N GLY A 10 -16.11 -4.61 -6.86
CA GLY A 10 -15.10 -4.18 -5.90
C GLY A 10 -15.03 -5.14 -4.71
N ARG A 11 -16.19 -5.54 -4.18
CA ARG A 11 -16.29 -6.52 -3.08
C ARG A 11 -15.77 -7.91 -3.49
N SER A 12 -16.14 -8.42 -4.66
CA SER A 12 -15.66 -9.74 -5.12
C SER A 12 -14.15 -9.76 -5.38
N GLY A 13 -13.60 -8.67 -5.93
CA GLY A 13 -12.16 -8.52 -6.13
C GLY A 13 -11.37 -8.57 -4.82
N SER A 14 -11.81 -7.83 -3.80
CA SER A 14 -11.16 -7.85 -2.48
C SER A 14 -11.21 -9.24 -1.83
N VAL A 15 -12.34 -9.94 -1.92
CA VAL A 15 -12.47 -11.30 -1.39
C VAL A 15 -11.51 -12.28 -2.07
N ALA A 16 -11.38 -12.20 -3.39
CA ALA A 16 -10.47 -13.09 -4.13
C ALA A 16 -9.00 -12.82 -3.78
N VAL A 17 -8.60 -11.54 -3.68
CA VAL A 17 -7.25 -11.13 -3.29
C VAL A 17 -6.93 -11.59 -1.87
N ASP A 18 -7.84 -11.36 -0.92
CA ASP A 18 -7.69 -11.77 0.47
C ASP A 18 -7.54 -13.29 0.59
N TRP A 19 -8.40 -14.05 -0.10
CA TRP A 19 -8.30 -15.51 -0.09
C TRP A 19 -6.97 -16.01 -0.68
N TYR A 20 -6.54 -15.43 -1.80
CA TYR A 20 -5.33 -15.86 -2.49
C TYR A 20 -4.05 -15.53 -1.71
N TYR A 21 -3.91 -14.31 -1.20
CA TYR A 21 -2.68 -13.86 -0.54
C TYR A 21 -2.66 -14.08 0.97
N LEU A 22 -3.82 -14.04 1.63
CA LEU A 22 -3.93 -14.10 3.10
C LEU A 22 -4.54 -15.43 3.60
N GLY A 23 -5.09 -16.26 2.70
CA GLY A 23 -5.75 -17.52 3.06
C GLY A 23 -7.05 -17.35 3.84
N ARG A 24 -7.53 -16.11 3.99
CA ARG A 24 -8.76 -15.77 4.70
C ARG A 24 -9.31 -14.45 4.17
N VAL A 25 -10.62 -14.28 4.25
CA VAL A 25 -11.28 -13.00 3.91
C VAL A 25 -11.26 -12.09 5.13
N GLN A 26 -10.84 -10.84 4.95
CA GLN A 26 -10.93 -9.83 6.00
C GLN A 26 -12.31 -9.15 6.01
N THR A 27 -12.85 -8.88 7.19
CA THR A 27 -14.08 -8.09 7.29
C THR A 27 -13.76 -6.60 7.12
N MET A 28 -14.77 -5.81 6.75
CA MET A 28 -14.59 -4.35 6.68
C MET A 28 -14.25 -3.77 8.05
N GLU A 29 -14.90 -4.26 9.10
CA GLU A 29 -14.66 -3.84 10.47
C GLU A 29 -13.21 -4.10 10.91
N GLU A 30 -12.67 -5.29 10.60
CA GLU A 30 -11.25 -5.59 10.86
C GLU A 30 -10.31 -4.62 10.15
N ILE A 31 -10.61 -4.27 8.89
CA ILE A 31 -9.78 -3.34 8.12
C ILE A 31 -9.86 -1.93 8.73
N CYS A 32 -11.05 -1.44 9.07
CA CYS A 32 -11.23 -0.14 9.72
C CYS A 32 -10.51 -0.09 11.07
N GLN A 33 -10.69 -1.10 11.92
CA GLN A 33 -10.01 -1.17 13.22
C GLN A 33 -8.49 -1.16 13.08
N LYS A 34 -7.93 -1.89 12.10
CA LYS A 34 -6.48 -1.83 11.82
C LYS A 34 -6.03 -0.42 11.45
N ILE A 35 -6.78 0.27 10.59
CA ILE A 35 -6.46 1.64 10.18
C ILE A 35 -6.57 2.60 11.37
N ASP A 36 -7.64 2.51 12.16
CA ASP A 36 -7.90 3.38 13.31
C ASP A 36 -6.89 3.16 14.44
N SER A 37 -6.31 1.96 14.53
CA SER A 37 -5.26 1.63 15.51
C SER A 37 -3.88 2.18 15.17
N LEU A 38 -3.68 2.75 13.98
CA LEU A 38 -2.38 3.29 13.57
C LEU A 38 -1.99 4.50 14.42
N THR A 39 -0.77 4.47 14.95
CA THR A 39 -0.18 5.58 15.70
C THR A 39 1.06 6.11 14.99
N CYS A 40 1.41 7.38 15.25
CA CYS A 40 2.65 7.97 14.72
C CYS A 40 3.89 7.15 15.12
N GLU A 41 3.91 6.64 16.34
CA GLU A 41 4.99 5.78 16.83
C GLU A 41 5.09 4.47 16.04
N SER A 42 3.96 3.82 15.77
CA SER A 42 3.93 2.58 14.98
C SER A 42 4.45 2.78 13.56
N ILE A 43 4.13 3.93 12.94
CA ILE A 43 4.58 4.30 11.60
C ILE A 43 6.08 4.58 11.62
N ASN A 44 6.56 5.39 12.56
CA ASN A 44 7.99 5.70 12.69
C ASN A 44 8.82 4.43 12.96
N SER A 45 8.34 3.52 13.82
CA SER A 45 8.97 2.23 14.08
C SER A 45 9.00 1.33 12.83
N PHE A 46 7.98 1.40 11.97
CA PHE A 46 7.99 0.67 10.70
C PHE A 46 9.05 1.23 9.75
N LEU A 47 9.14 2.56 9.62
CA LEU A 47 10.12 3.24 8.76
C LEU A 47 11.56 3.01 9.22
N ASP A 48 11.81 3.01 10.52
CA ASP A 48 13.14 2.73 11.06
C ASP A 48 13.61 1.30 10.72
N ARG A 49 12.69 0.33 10.78
CA ARG A 49 12.97 -1.07 10.44
C ARG A 49 13.03 -1.35 8.94
N HIS A 50 12.34 -0.55 8.12
CA HIS A 50 12.23 -0.72 6.67
C HIS A 50 12.65 0.56 5.96
N GLN A 51 13.89 0.98 6.19
CA GLN A 51 14.41 2.19 5.54
C GLN A 51 14.28 2.07 4.02
N ALA A 52 13.65 3.07 3.41
CA ALA A 52 13.46 3.13 1.98
C ALA A 52 14.83 3.31 1.31
N ARG A 53 15.31 2.24 0.69
CA ARG A 53 16.62 2.19 0.01
C ARG A 53 16.43 1.56 -1.37
N ASN A 54 17.35 1.83 -2.29
CA ASN A 54 17.39 1.24 -3.63
C ASN A 54 16.10 1.50 -4.43
N PHE A 55 15.70 2.77 -4.56
CA PHE A 55 14.55 3.14 -5.37
C PHE A 55 14.73 2.71 -6.82
N THR A 56 13.75 1.99 -7.37
CA THR A 56 13.69 1.70 -8.79
C THR A 56 12.92 2.82 -9.49
N ILE A 57 13.63 3.61 -10.30
CA ILE A 57 13.05 4.72 -11.07
C ILE A 57 12.81 4.24 -12.49
N VAL A 58 11.57 4.36 -12.98
CA VAL A 58 11.18 4.01 -14.35
C VAL A 58 10.60 5.23 -15.02
N THR A 59 11.12 5.59 -16.19
CA THR A 59 10.62 6.70 -17.00
C THR A 59 10.40 6.28 -18.43
N LEU A 60 9.37 6.85 -19.06
CA LEU A 60 8.99 6.58 -20.44
C LEU A 60 8.79 7.91 -21.16
N GLY A 61 9.58 8.16 -22.20
CA GLY A 61 9.52 9.40 -22.99
C GLY A 61 10.61 9.44 -24.05
N GLU A 62 10.52 10.40 -24.96
CA GLU A 62 11.50 10.57 -26.05
C GLU A 62 12.84 11.12 -25.56
N ASN A 63 12.83 11.85 -24.43
CA ASN A 63 14.02 12.45 -23.83
C ASN A 63 14.50 11.62 -22.64
N ALA A 64 15.83 11.53 -22.48
CA ALA A 64 16.44 10.87 -21.35
C ALA A 64 16.06 11.58 -20.04
N LEU A 65 15.83 10.79 -18.98
CA LEU A 65 15.60 11.34 -17.65
C LEU A 65 16.91 11.92 -17.10
N GLU A 66 16.93 13.22 -16.87
CA GLU A 66 17.94 13.86 -16.03
C GLU A 66 17.52 13.70 -14.57
N VAL A 67 18.32 12.98 -13.78
CA VAL A 67 18.12 12.86 -12.33
C VAL A 67 19.08 13.83 -11.65
N PRO A 68 18.61 14.96 -11.08
CA PRO A 68 19.43 15.76 -10.18
C PRO A 68 19.72 14.88 -8.97
N VAL A 69 20.99 14.55 -8.72
CA VAL A 69 21.39 13.74 -7.57
C VAL A 69 20.94 14.46 -6.29
N GLY A 70 19.93 13.91 -5.63
CA GLY A 70 19.39 14.48 -4.40
C GLY A 70 18.42 13.52 -3.73
N ILE A 71 18.94 12.54 -3.00
CA ILE A 71 18.99 12.53 -1.53
C ILE A 71 19.75 11.28 -1.08
N SER A 72 20.63 11.47 -0.11
CA SER A 72 21.42 10.42 0.56
C SER A 72 20.58 9.64 1.57
#